data_AF-A0A519P449-F1
#
_entry.id   AF-A0A519P449-F1
#
_cell.length_a   1.000
_cell.length_b   1.000
_cell.length_c   1.000
_cell.angle_alpha   90.00
_cell.angle_beta   90.00
_cell.angle_gamma   90.00
#
_symmetry.space_group_name_H-M   'P 1'
#
loop_
_entity.id
_entity.type
_entity.pdbx_description
1 polymer ?
#
loop_
_entity_poly.entity_id
_entity_poly.type
_entity_poly.pdbx_seq_one_letter_code
_entity_poly.pdbx_strand_id
1 'polypeptide(L)' 'AQMIIRGLRAVADFEYEFQMTAMNQRLNSDIETVFLMADPRHQAIASRLVKEIARLGGDIHSFVSPAIAARVQAKVKAI' A
#
# COMPACT_ATOMS: atom_id res chain seq x y z
N ALA A 1 7.87 18.47 7.84
CA ALA A 1 6.58 18.11 7.21
C ALA A 1 5.56 17.92 8.32
N GLN A 2 4.35 18.47 8.19
CA GLN A 2 3.34 18.52 9.26
C GLN A 2 2.18 17.52 9.07
N MET A 3 2.19 16.73 8.00
CA MET A 3 1.07 15.85 7.66
C MET A 3 1.53 14.48 7.14
N ILE A 4 0.77 13.45 7.50
CA ILE A 4 0.89 12.07 7.01
C ILE A 4 -0.38 11.74 6.22
N ILE A 5 -0.22 11.27 4.98
CA ILE A 5 -1.35 10.82 4.15
C ILE A 5 -1.37 9.29 4.13
N ARG A 6 -2.52 8.70 4.46
CA ARG A 6 -2.73 7.25 4.46
C ARG A 6 -3.97 6.88 3.65
N GLY A 7 -3.87 5.78 2.92
CA GLY A 7 -5.01 5.21 2.19
C GLY A 7 -5.71 4.14 3.03
N LEU A 8 -7.04 4.15 3.07
CA LEU A 8 -7.85 3.10 3.69
C LEU A 8 -8.58 2.32 2.60
N ARG A 9 -8.43 0.99 2.57
CA ARG A 9 -9.15 0.12 1.63
C ARG A 9 -10.28 -0.62 2.30
N ALA A 10 -10.14 -1.05 3.54
CA ALA A 10 -11.17 -1.80 4.25
C ALA A 10 -11.16 -1.47 5.74
N VAL A 11 -12.18 -1.94 6.47
CA VAL A 11 -12.28 -1.80 7.93
C VAL A 11 -11.02 -2.31 8.64
N ALA A 12 -10.39 -3.37 8.13
CA ALA A 12 -9.15 -3.92 8.70
C ALA A 12 -7.95 -2.96 8.60
N ASP A 13 -7.86 -2.11 7.56
CA ASP A 13 -6.80 -1.10 7.48
C ASP A 13 -7.03 -0.02 8.56
N PHE A 14 -8.29 0.29 8.91
CA PHE A 14 -8.64 1.34 9.87
C PHE A 14 -8.13 1.05 11.27
N GLU A 15 -8.32 -0.16 11.80
CA GLU A 15 -7.90 -0.50 13.16
C GLU A 15 -6.40 -0.31 13.36
N TYR A 16 -5.59 -0.78 12.39
CA TYR A 16 -4.14 -0.63 12.42
C TYR A 16 -3.72 0.85 12.33
N GLU A 17 -4.28 1.59 11.38
CA GLU A 17 -3.91 2.99 11.16
C GLU A 17 -4.37 3.92 12.31
N PHE A 18 -5.48 3.57 12.96
CA PHE A 18 -5.99 4.32 14.11
C PHE A 18 -5.02 4.23 15.30
N GLN A 19 -4.53 3.03 15.61
CA GLN A 19 -3.50 2.84 16.64
C GLN A 19 -2.22 3.61 16.31
N MET A 20 -1.76 3.53 15.07
CA MET A 20 -0.58 4.27 14.61
C MET A 20 -0.74 5.79 14.73
N THR A 21 -1.92 6.32 14.41
CA THR A 21 -2.21 7.75 14.51
C THR A 21 -2.15 8.22 15.97
N ALA A 22 -2.73 7.46 16.90
CA ALA A 22 -2.66 7.78 18.32
C ALA A 22 -1.21 7.80 18.84
N MET A 23 -0.37 6.86 18.37
CA MET A 23 1.05 6.83 18.71
C MET A 23 1.82 8.01 18.12
N ASN A 24 1.57 8.35 16.84
CA ASN A 24 2.21 9.50 16.20
C ASN A 24 1.86 10.82 16.90
N GLN A 25 0.58 11.00 17.29
CA GLN A 25 0.14 12.19 18.02
C GLN A 25 0.79 12.29 19.42
N ARG A 26 1.03 11.16 20.09
CA ARG A 26 1.76 11.11 21.36
C ARG A 26 3.23 11.52 21.20
N LEU A 27 3.86 11.13 20.08
CA LEU A 27 5.26 11.43 19.79
C LEU A 27 5.45 12.88 19.31
N ASN A 28 4.51 13.40 18.54
CA ASN A 28 4.52 14.78 18.06
C ASN A 28 3.09 15.24 17.76
N SER A 29 2.58 16.17 18.57
CA SER A 29 1.23 16.71 18.45
C SER A 29 1.02 17.61 17.22
N ASP A 30 2.09 18.07 16.58
CA ASP A 30 2.03 18.95 15.42
C ASP A 30 1.88 18.17 14.10
N ILE A 31 1.86 16.83 14.17
CA ILE A 31 1.67 15.95 13.01
C ILE A 31 0.21 15.54 12.93
N GLU A 32 -0.42 15.85 11.79
CA GLU A 32 -1.76 15.37 11.48
C GLU A 32 -1.74 14.18 10.51
N THR A 33 -2.64 13.21 10.72
CA THR A 33 -2.85 12.10 9.79
C THR A 33 -4.15 12.30 9.03
N VAL A 34 -4.08 12.34 7.70
CA VAL A 34 -5.22 12.44 6.79
C VAL A 34 -5.45 11.09 6.10
N PHE A 35 -6.69 10.61 6.15
CA PHE A 35 -7.11 9.37 5.52
C PHE A 35 -7.86 9.63 4.21
N LEU A 36 -7.46 8.92 3.16
CA LEU A 36 -8.15 8.90 1.87
C LEU A 36 -8.70 7.49 1.61
N MET A 37 -9.99 7.41 1.27
CA MET A 37 -10.59 6.14 0.88
C MET A 37 -10.10 5.72 -0.50
N ALA A 38 -9.70 4.46 -0.64
CA ALA A 38 -9.30 3.92 -1.93
C ALA A 38 -10.50 3.87 -2.90
N ASP A 39 -10.24 4.14 -4.18
CA ASP A 39 -11.21 3.91 -5.24
C ASP A 39 -11.57 2.40 -5.25
N PRO A 40 -12.87 2.03 -5.26
CA PRO A 40 -13.31 0.64 -5.22
C PRO A 40 -12.66 -0.24 -6.31
N ARG A 41 -12.34 0.33 -7.48
CA ARG A 41 -11.68 -0.38 -8.59
C ARG A 41 -10.26 -0.84 -8.26
N HIS A 42 -9.62 -0.22 -7.27
CA HIS A 42 -8.24 -0.52 -6.86
C HIS A 42 -8.16 -1.14 -5.46
N GLN A 43 -9.30 -1.33 -4.79
CA GLN A 43 -9.37 -1.78 -3.39
C GLN A 43 -8.73 -3.16 -3.17
N ALA A 44 -8.81 -4.04 -4.17
CA ALA A 44 -8.23 -5.38 -4.14
C ALA A 44 -6.70 -5.41 -4.40
N ILE A 45 -6.11 -4.30 -4.86
CA ILE A 45 -4.69 -4.28 -5.20
C ILE A 45 -3.86 -4.19 -3.91
N ALA A 46 -3.05 -5.23 -3.68
CA ALA A 46 -2.09 -5.26 -2.60
C ALA A 46 -0.72 -5.68 -3.13
N SER A 47 0.33 -4.92 -2.80
CA SER A 47 1.70 -5.20 -3.25
C SER A 47 2.16 -6.62 -2.88
N ARG A 48 1.66 -7.18 -1.78
CA ARG A 48 1.91 -8.58 -1.39
C ARG A 48 1.40 -9.55 -2.44
N LEU A 49 0.12 -9.40 -2.84
CA LEU A 49 -0.53 -10.25 -3.83
C LEU A 49 0.08 -10.07 -5.22
N VAL A 50 0.36 -8.84 -5.65
CA VAL A 50 1.01 -8.57 -6.94
C VAL A 50 2.38 -9.26 -7.03
N LYS A 51 3.19 -9.18 -5.97
CA LYS A 51 4.49 -9.88 -5.92
C LYS A 51 4.35 -11.39 -5.90
N GLU A 52 3.27 -11.91 -5.31
CA GLU A 52 2.96 -13.34 -5.27
C GLU A 52 2.57 -13.87 -6.66
N ILE A 53 1.69 -13.16 -7.38
CA ILE A 53 1.35 -13.46 -8.79
C ILE A 53 2.62 -13.50 -9.63
N ALA A 54 3.49 -12.49 -9.51
CA ALA A 54 4.75 -12.44 -10.25
C ALA A 54 5.70 -13.62 -9.94
N ARG A 55 5.76 -14.06 -8.67
CA ARG A 55 6.54 -15.24 -8.25
C ARG A 55 6.03 -16.54 -8.84
N LEU A 56 4.74 -16.64 -9.04
CA LEU A 56 4.09 -17.80 -9.66
C LEU A 56 4.10 -17.72 -11.19
N GLY A 57 4.78 -16.73 -11.79
CA GLY A 57 4.86 -16.56 -13.24
C GLY A 57 3.62 -15.96 -13.89
N GLY A 58 2.68 -15.44 -13.09
CA GLY A 58 1.47 -14.77 -13.59
C GLY A 58 1.72 -13.36 -14.13
N ASP A 59 0.80 -12.88 -14.95
CA ASP A 59 0.83 -11.52 -15.49
C ASP A 59 0.39 -10.48 -14.44
N ILE A 60 1.11 -9.35 -14.38
CA ILE A 60 0.86 -8.25 -13.44
C ILE A 60 0.66 -6.88 -14.10
N HIS A 61 0.68 -6.79 -15.43
CA HIS A 61 0.62 -5.50 -16.14
C HIS A 61 -0.69 -4.71 -15.89
N SER A 62 -1.77 -5.38 -15.49
CA SER A 62 -3.04 -4.73 -15.12
C SER A 62 -3.03 -4.10 -13.72
N PHE A 63 -2.05 -4.43 -12.86
CA PHE A 63 -2.01 -3.98 -11.47
C PHE A 63 -0.96 -2.89 -11.21
N VAL A 64 0.02 -2.72 -12.10
CA VAL A 64 1.14 -1.80 -11.95
C VAL A 64 1.51 -1.17 -13.28
N SER A 65 2.21 -0.04 -13.24
CA SER A 65 2.73 0.57 -14.47
C SER A 65 3.80 -0.32 -15.14
N PRO A 66 4.02 -0.20 -16.47
CA PRO A 66 4.97 -1.05 -17.20
C PRO A 66 6.39 -1.03 -16.62
N ALA A 67 6.87 0.14 -16.20
CA ALA A 67 8.18 0.29 -15.55
C ALA A 67 8.29 -0.51 -14.24
N ILE A 68 7.19 -0.60 -13.47
CA ILE A 68 7.16 -1.36 -12.22
C ILE A 68 7.03 -2.86 -12.49
N ALA A 69 6.25 -3.27 -13.50
CA ALA A 69 6.14 -4.68 -13.89
C ALA A 69 7.52 -5.27 -14.22
N ALA A 70 8.31 -4.57 -15.05
CA ALA A 70 9.66 -4.98 -15.40
C ALA A 70 10.57 -5.12 -14.16
N ARG A 71 10.52 -4.15 -13.23
CA ARG A 71 11.32 -4.17 -12.00
C ARG A 71 10.92 -5.30 -11.05
N VAL A 72 9.62 -5.57 -10.91
CA VAL A 72 9.12 -6.66 -10.06
C VAL A 72 9.55 -8.00 -10.62
N GLN A 73 9.38 -8.22 -11.93
CA GLN A 73 9.78 -9.46 -12.60
C GLN A 73 11.29 -9.71 -12.50
N ALA A 74 12.12 -8.68 -12.71
CA ALA A 74 13.57 -8.80 -12.56
C ALA A 74 13.97 -9.18 -11.13
N LYS A 75 13.35 -8.56 -10.12
CA LYS A 75 13.64 -8.84 -8.70
C LYS A 75 13.20 -10.24 -8.27
N VAL A 76 12.08 -10.72 -8.80
CA VAL A 76 11.53 -12.04 -8.45
C VAL A 76 12.36 -13.17 -9.05
N LYS A 77 12.92 -13.02 -10.25
CA LYS A 77 13.80 -14.02 -10.89
C LYS A 77 15.20 -14.14 -10.26
N ALA A 78 15.62 -13.13 -9.51
CA ALA A 78 16.92 -13.10 -8.83
C ALA A 78 16.91 -13.81 -7.47
N ILE A 79 15.75 -14.30 -7.04
CA ILE A 79 15.52 -15.07 -5.79
C ILE A 79 15.26 -16.52 -6.18
#